data_AF-A0A2I0VWQ4-F1
#
_entry.id   AF-A0A2I0VWQ4-F1
#
_cell.length_a   1.000
_cell.length_b   1.000
_cell.length_c   1.000
_cell.angle_alpha   90.00
_cell.angle_beta   90.00
_cell.angle_gamma   90.00
#
_symmetry.space_group_name_H-M   'P 1'
#
loop_
_entity.id
_entity.type
_entity.pdbx_description
1 polymer ?
#
loop_
_entity_poly.entity_id
_entity_poly.type
_entity_poly.pdbx_seq_one_letter_code
_entity_poly.pdbx_strand_id
1 'polypeptide(L)' 'MKWLQKLGKSKIDWKALTMEFKVEGRRVIIRGNPSLSKTMISLKTMVRTIQGERVGFLVEL' A
#
# COMPACT_ATOMS: atom_id res chain seq x y z
N MET A 1 -11.90 -6.26 3.30
CA MET A 1 -10.63 -6.36 4.09
C MET A 1 -10.85 -6.96 5.49
N LYS A 2 -11.42 -8.17 5.63
CA LYS A 2 -11.69 -8.76 6.97
C LYS A 2 -10.43 -9.13 7.75
N TRP A 3 -9.32 -9.41 7.05
CA TRP A 3 -8.06 -9.82 7.67
C TRP A 3 -7.34 -8.66 8.37
N LEU A 4 -7.42 -7.43 7.82
CA LEU A 4 -6.80 -6.24 8.40
C LEU A 4 -7.37 -5.91 9.78
N GLN A 5 -8.67 -6.13 9.98
CA GLN A 5 -9.34 -5.91 11.26
C GLN A 5 -8.87 -6.88 12.36
N LYS A 6 -8.31 -8.04 11.98
CA LYS A 6 -7.79 -9.05 12.92
C LYS A 6 -6.38 -8.73 13.44
N LEU A 7 -5.69 -7.73 12.88
CA LEU A 7 -4.31 -7.38 13.25
C LEU A 7 -4.20 -6.73 14.64
N GLY A 8 -5.33 -6.30 15.22
CA GLY A 8 -5.35 -5.57 16.48
C GLY A 8 -4.69 -4.19 16.37
N LYS A 9 -4.02 -3.74 17.44
CA LYS A 9 -3.32 -2.46 17.42
C LYS A 9 -2.09 -2.54 16.51
N SER A 10 -2.05 -1.67 15.51
CA SER A 10 -0.92 -1.48 14.62
C SER A 10 -0.34 -0.08 14.73
N LYS A 11 0.99 0.04 14.58
CA LYS A 11 1.67 1.32 14.42
C LYS A 11 2.03 1.52 12.96
N ILE A 12 1.67 2.66 12.39
CA ILE A 12 1.95 2.99 10.98
C ILE A 12 2.86 4.21 10.95
N ASP A 13 3.98 4.10 10.25
CA ASP A 13 4.83 5.22 9.84
C ASP A 13 4.66 5.43 8.34
N TRP A 14 3.86 6.43 7.99
CA TRP A 14 3.57 6.79 6.61
C TRP A 14 4.78 7.36 5.87
N LYS A 15 5.71 8.01 6.58
CA LYS A 15 6.92 8.59 5.96
C LYS A 15 7.90 7.50 5.58
N ALA A 16 8.10 6.52 6.46
CA ALA A 16 8.94 5.36 6.19
C ALA A 16 8.23 4.24 5.41
N LEU A 17 6.92 4.41 5.12
CA LEU A 17 6.05 3.38 4.56
C LEU A 17 6.16 2.05 5.33
N THR A 18 6.15 2.09 6.66
CA THR A 18 6.22 0.88 7.49
C THR A 18 4.97 0.70 8.33
N MET A 19 4.54 -0.55 8.48
CA MET A 19 3.46 -0.95 9.39
C MET A 19 3.97 -2.04 10.30
N GLU A 20 3.77 -1.84 11.60
CA GLU A 20 4.17 -2.77 12.65
C GLU A 20 2.94 -3.25 13.42
N PHE A 21 2.84 -4.56 13.64
CA PHE A 21 1.80 -5.18 14.45
C PHE A 21 2.30 -6.48 15.09
N LYS A 22 1.49 -7.08 15.97
CA LYS A 22 1.79 -8.38 16.59
C LYS A 22 0.85 -9.46 16.07
N VAL A 23 1.40 -10.63 15.77
CA VAL A 23 0.65 -11.86 15.49
C VAL A 23 1.20 -12.93 16.41
N GLU A 24 0.36 -13.54 17.24
CA GLU A 24 0.76 -14.63 18.16
C GLU A 24 1.98 -14.25 19.04
N GLY A 25 2.02 -13.00 19.51
CA GLY A 25 3.13 -12.48 20.31
C GLY A 25 4.38 -12.07 19.52
N ARG A 26 4.49 -12.42 18.23
CA ARG A 26 5.61 -12.05 17.36
C ARG A 26 5.40 -10.69 16.73
N ARG A 27 6.47 -9.89 16.71
CA ARG A 27 6.50 -8.59 16.03
C ARG A 27 6.64 -8.82 14.53
N VAL A 28 5.72 -8.26 13.76
CA VAL A 28 5.74 -8.28 12.29
C VAL A 28 5.89 -6.85 11.79
N ILE A 29 6.81 -6.63 10.84
CA ILE A 29 7.02 -5.35 10.18
C ILE A 29 6.81 -5.55 8.68
N ILE A 30 5.81 -4.87 8.14
CA ILE A 30 5.62 -4.72 6.70
C ILE A 30 6.30 -3.42 6.29
N ARG A 31 7.19 -3.49 5.30
CA ARG A 31 7.83 -2.32 4.69
C ARG A 31 7.34 -2.18 3.25
N GLY A 32 6.81 -1.02 2.92
CA GLY A 32 6.46 -0.66 1.56
C GLY A 32 7.70 -0.66 0.68
N ASN A 33 7.53 -0.91 -0.60
CA ASN A 33 8.64 -0.85 -1.54
C ASN A 33 9.07 0.62 -1.71
N PRO A 34 10.35 0.97 -1.41
CA PRO A 34 10.86 2.33 -1.56
C PRO A 34 10.79 2.89 -2.98
N SER A 35 10.68 2.02 -4.01
CA SER A 35 10.50 2.44 -5.39
C SER A 35 9.07 2.91 -5.71
N LEU A 36 8.11 2.74 -4.79
CA LEU A 36 6.76 3.26 -4.97
C LEU A 36 6.78 4.78 -4.78
N SER A 37 6.44 5.50 -5.85
CA SER A 37 6.29 6.95 -5.84
C SER A 37 4.81 7.35 -5.76
N LYS A 38 4.55 8.50 -5.13
CA LYS A 38 3.26 9.18 -5.21
C LYS A 38 3.42 10.37 -6.14
N THR A 39 3.02 10.21 -7.40
CA THR A 39 3.05 11.29 -8.40
C THR A 39 1.63 11.72 -8.72
N MET A 40 1.37 13.03 -8.68
CA MET A 40 0.11 13.57 -9.20
C MET A 40 0.17 13.56 -10.73
N ILE A 41 -0.76 12.84 -11.35
CA ILE A 41 -0.90 12.76 -12.81
C ILE A 41 -2.37 12.94 -13.19
N SER A 42 -2.63 13.37 -14.42
CA SER A 42 -4.00 13.40 -14.94
C SER A 42 -4.58 11.98 -15.05
N LEU A 43 -5.91 11.85 -14.99
CA LEU A 43 -6.58 10.57 -15.23
C LEU A 43 -6.21 9.98 -16.60
N LYS A 44 -6.11 10.82 -17.63
CA LYS A 44 -5.68 10.42 -18.98
C LYS A 44 -4.29 9.80 -18.97
N THR A 45 -3.36 10.40 -18.23
CA THR A 45 -2.00 9.86 -18.07
C THR A 45 -2.03 8.53 -17.31
N MET A 46 -2.82 8.44 -16.23
CA MET A 46 -2.95 7.23 -15.43
C MET A 46 -3.46 6.04 -16.27
N VAL A 47 -4.52 6.24 -17.07
CA VAL A 47 -5.07 5.20 -17.94
C VAL A 47 -4.02 4.73 -18.97
N ARG A 48 -3.28 5.67 -19.58
CA ARG A 48 -2.20 5.32 -20.53
C ARG A 48 -1.07 4.53 -19.87
N THR A 49 -0.67 4.91 -18.66
CA THR A 49 0.36 4.17 -17.91
C THR A 49 -0.12 2.76 -17.58
N ILE A 50 -1.37 2.59 -17.12
CA ILE A 50 -1.95 1.28 -16.82
C ILE A 50 -2.04 0.40 -18.07
N GLN A 51 -2.37 0.97 -19.23
CA GLN A 51 -2.43 0.23 -20.51
C GLN A 51 -1.05 -0.20 -21.03
N GLY A 52 -0.01 0.59 -20.76
CA GLY A 52 1.38 0.26 -21.13
C GLY A 52 2.03 -0.75 -20.19
N GLU A 53 1.61 -0.77 -18.93
CA GLU A 53 2.01 -1.77 -17.94
C GLU A 53 1.23 -3.07 -18.13
N ARG A 54 1.85 -4.22 -17.82
CA ARG A 54 1.18 -5.52 -17.98
C ARG A 54 -0.02 -5.70 -17.02
N VAL A 55 -0.04 -4.98 -15.90
CA VAL A 55 -1.10 -5.02 -14.88
C VAL A 55 -1.23 -3.66 -14.17
N GLY A 56 -2.45 -3.16 -14.01
CA GLY A 56 -2.73 -1.99 -13.17
C GLY A 56 -4.19 -1.98 -12.70
N PHE A 57 -4.46 -1.33 -11.56
CA PHE A 57 -5.79 -1.25 -10.96
C PHE A 57 -6.15 0.21 -10.71
N LEU A 58 -7.36 0.62 -11.14
CA LEU A 58 -7.99 1.86 -10.70
C LEU A 58 -8.91 1.52 -9.53
N VAL A 59 -8.68 2.16 -8.39
CA VAL A 59 -9.51 1.98 -7.19
C VAL A 59 -10.23 3.29 -6.93
N GLU A 60 -11.54 3.29 -7.08
CA GLU A 60 -12.42 4.39 -6.70
C GLU A 60 -12.96 4.14 -5.27
N LEU A 61 -13.07 5.20 -4.47
CA LEU A 61 -13.54 5.15 -3.08
C LEU A 61 -15.06 5.30 -2.99
#